data_AF-A0A1C1CJ83-F1
#
_entry.id   AF-A0A1C1CJ83-F1
#
_cell.length_a   1.000
_cell.length_b   1.000
_cell.length_c   1.000
_cell.angle_alpha   90.00
_cell.angle_beta   90.00
_cell.angle_gamma   90.00
#
_symmetry.space_group_name_H-M   'P 1'
#
loop_
_entity.id
_entity.type
_entity.pdbx_description
1 polymer ?
#
loop_
_entity_poly.entity_id
_entity_poly.type
_entity_poly.pdbx_seq_one_letter_code
_entity_poly.pdbx_strand_id
1 'polypeptide(L)'
;MSFQRVGLRLAQQTLRSPAFRPAIRSTLQRRYANTASGVPSPPGQGGSKLAGAADNAFNRERAAVKAHAAATSAINAYNLWSEHWEHWEHMPPLEERVEYPYQNIRTRNFFWGDGDKTLFWNNKVNYHKKDKQT
;
A
#
# COMPACT_ATOMS: atom_id res chain seq x y z
N MET A 1 -4.84 -58.60 -4.57
CA MET A 1 -5.11 -58.52 -3.12
C MET A 1 -5.22 -57.05 -2.73
N SER A 2 -6.45 -56.56 -2.54
CA SER A 2 -6.88 -55.27 -1.94
C SER A 2 -8.06 -54.69 -2.76
N PHE A 3 -9.27 -55.12 -2.39
CA PHE A 3 -10.55 -54.52 -2.77
C PHE A 3 -11.09 -53.78 -1.55
N GLN A 4 -11.62 -52.56 -1.69
CA GLN A 4 -12.67 -51.95 -0.85
C GLN A 4 -12.78 -50.46 -1.21
N ARG A 5 -13.92 -49.79 -1.39
CA ARG A 5 -15.35 -50.12 -1.46
C ARG A 5 -16.06 -48.88 -2.04
N VAL A 6 -16.96 -49.10 -2.99
CA VAL A 6 -17.99 -48.15 -3.45
C VAL A 6 -19.00 -47.94 -2.32
N GLY A 7 -19.41 -46.69 -2.08
CA GLY A 7 -20.37 -46.33 -1.03
C GLY A 7 -21.22 -45.12 -1.41
N LEU A 8 -22.37 -45.42 -2.00
CA LEU A 8 -23.48 -44.56 -2.41
C LEU A 8 -24.00 -43.70 -1.23
N ARG A 9 -24.26 -42.40 -1.45
CA ARG A 9 -25.18 -41.62 -0.58
C ARG A 9 -26.40 -41.18 -1.39
N LEU A 10 -27.52 -41.74 -0.96
CA LEU A 10 -28.88 -41.59 -1.42
C LEU A 10 -29.50 -40.26 -0.96
N ALA A 11 -30.47 -39.83 -1.75
CA ALA A 11 -31.27 -38.61 -1.68
C ALA A 11 -31.85 -38.24 -0.29
N GLN A 12 -31.92 -36.93 -0.04
CA GLN A 12 -33.03 -36.31 0.68
C GLN A 12 -33.51 -35.10 -0.11
N GLN A 13 -34.44 -35.34 -1.03
CA GLN A 13 -35.39 -34.34 -1.51
C GLN A 13 -36.35 -34.03 -0.36
N THR A 14 -36.16 -32.90 0.33
CA THR A 14 -37.22 -32.31 1.14
C THR A 14 -37.89 -31.21 0.33
N LEU A 15 -39.09 -31.53 -0.16
CA LEU A 15 -40.08 -30.60 -0.68
C LEU A 15 -40.35 -29.51 0.36
N ARG A 16 -39.93 -28.27 0.08
CA ARG A 16 -40.40 -27.08 0.80
C ARG A 16 -41.06 -26.15 -0.22
N SER A 17 -42.38 -26.12 -0.16
CA SER A 17 -43.28 -25.28 -0.95
C SER A 17 -42.85 -23.81 -0.90
N PRO A 18 -42.86 -23.08 -2.03
CA PRO A 18 -42.72 -21.63 -1.99
C PRO A 18 -44.04 -21.03 -1.51
N ALA A 19 -44.14 -20.75 -0.21
CA ALA A 19 -45.15 -19.82 0.28
C ALA A 19 -44.86 -18.46 -0.36
N PHE A 20 -45.76 -18.00 -1.23
CA PHE A 20 -45.80 -16.65 -1.79
C PHE A 20 -45.79 -15.64 -0.63
N ARG A 21 -44.61 -15.14 -0.29
CA ARG A 21 -44.44 -14.01 0.63
C ARG A 21 -44.29 -12.76 -0.22
N PRO A 22 -45.22 -11.77 -0.13
CA PRO A 22 -45.00 -10.49 -0.75
C PRO A 22 -43.78 -9.85 -0.07
N ALA A 23 -42.67 -9.75 -0.80
CA ALA A 23 -41.50 -9.02 -0.36
C ALA A 23 -41.83 -7.52 -0.41
N ILE A 24 -42.39 -6.98 0.67
CA ILE A 24 -42.43 -5.53 0.89
C ILE A 24 -40.97 -5.09 1.09
N ARG A 25 -40.34 -4.67 -0.01
CA ARG A 25 -38.99 -4.10 -0.02
C ARG A 25 -39.03 -2.76 0.72
N SER A 26 -38.61 -2.75 1.98
CA SER A 26 -38.42 -1.51 2.73
C SER A 26 -37.28 -0.70 2.08
N THR A 27 -37.62 0.41 1.43
CA THR A 27 -36.65 1.37 0.89
C THR A 27 -35.89 2.12 1.98
N LEU A 28 -36.39 2.08 3.23
CA LEU A 28 -35.77 2.70 4.40
C LEU A 28 -34.57 1.90 4.93
N GLN A 29 -34.55 0.58 4.81
CA GLN A 29 -33.48 -0.24 5.40
C GLN A 29 -32.13 -0.10 4.68
N ARG A 30 -32.15 0.34 3.41
CA ARG A 30 -30.92 0.60 2.63
C ARG A 30 -30.20 1.88 3.05
N ARG A 31 -30.89 2.89 3.60
CA ARG A 31 -30.24 4.16 3.97
C ARG A 31 -29.50 4.09 5.31
N TYR A 32 -29.99 3.30 6.26
CA TYR A 32 -29.34 3.13 7.57
C TYR A 32 -28.07 2.27 7.52
N ALA A 33 -27.90 1.41 6.50
CA ALA A 33 -26.68 0.63 6.33
C ALA A 33 -25.49 1.47 5.78
N ASN A 34 -25.75 2.64 5.19
CA ASN A 34 -24.73 3.48 4.56
C ASN A 34 -24.10 4.52 5.50
N THR A 35 -24.53 4.61 6.76
CA THR A 35 -24.10 5.67 7.70
C THR A 35 -23.45 5.16 8.99
N ALA A 36 -23.27 3.84 9.14
CA ALA A 36 -22.71 3.23 10.36
C ALA A 36 -21.16 3.15 10.41
N SER A 37 -20.44 3.78 9.48
CA SER A 37 -18.96 3.82 9.46
C SER A 37 -18.43 5.26 9.59
N GLY A 38 -19.00 6.02 10.54
CA GLY A 38 -18.68 7.43 10.81
C GLY A 38 -17.38 7.70 11.57
N VAL A 39 -16.47 6.72 11.68
CA VAL A 39 -15.12 6.97 12.20
C VAL A 39 -14.21 7.18 10.97
N PRO A 40 -13.65 8.38 10.76
CA PRO A 40 -12.71 8.60 9.67
C PRO A 40 -11.47 7.75 9.97
N SER A 41 -11.28 6.68 9.21
CA SER A 41 -10.03 5.95 9.27
C SER A 41 -8.88 6.88 8.83
N PRO A 42 -7.68 6.75 9.42
CA PRO A 42 -6.51 7.52 9.01
C PRO A 42 -6.29 7.39 7.49
N PRO A 43 -5.83 8.46 6.79
CA PRO A 43 -5.51 8.37 5.38
C PRO A 43 -4.49 7.24 5.15
N GLY A 44 -4.90 6.19 4.46
CA GLY A 44 -4.08 5.00 4.19
C GLY A 44 -4.48 3.71 4.93
N GLN A 45 -5.45 3.78 5.86
CA GLN A 45 -5.83 2.62 6.68
C GLN A 45 -7.32 2.29 6.50
N GLY A 46 -7.68 1.60 5.43
CA GLY A 46 -9.05 1.12 5.27
C GLY A 46 -9.40 0.90 3.81
N GLY A 47 -9.29 -0.34 3.35
CA GLY A 47 -10.05 -0.76 2.19
C GLY A 47 -11.51 -0.50 2.52
N SER A 48 -12.10 0.56 1.96
CA SER A 48 -13.54 0.73 2.02
C SER A 48 -14.14 -0.56 1.46
N LYS A 49 -15.00 -1.22 2.25
CA LYS A 49 -15.77 -2.35 1.71
C LYS A 49 -16.45 -1.83 0.45
N LEU A 50 -16.18 -2.48 -0.68
CA LEU A 50 -16.80 -2.12 -1.94
C LEU A 50 -18.33 -2.12 -1.73
N ALA A 51 -19.00 -1.10 -2.23
CA ALA A 51 -20.44 -0.92 -2.03
C ALA A 51 -21.16 -0.72 -3.37
N GLY A 52 -22.43 -1.12 -3.43
CA GLY A 52 -23.26 -0.97 -4.62
C GLY A 52 -22.81 -1.86 -5.79
N ALA A 53 -22.98 -1.37 -7.03
CA ALA A 53 -22.62 -2.11 -8.25
C ALA A 53 -21.12 -2.44 -8.36
N ALA A 54 -20.26 -1.72 -7.63
CA ALA A 54 -18.83 -1.98 -7.57
C ALA A 54 -18.49 -3.22 -6.71
N ASP A 55 -19.41 -3.68 -5.87
CA ASP A 55 -19.24 -4.86 -5.01
C ASP A 55 -19.52 -6.17 -5.76
N ASN A 56 -18.67 -6.47 -6.73
CA ASN A 56 -18.70 -7.70 -7.52
C ASN A 56 -17.46 -8.58 -7.24
N ALA A 57 -17.52 -9.86 -7.63
CA ALA A 57 -16.46 -10.82 -7.34
C ALA A 57 -15.08 -10.35 -7.84
N PHE A 58 -15.00 -9.83 -9.07
CA PHE A 58 -13.77 -9.32 -9.66
C PHE A 58 -13.16 -8.17 -8.84
N ASN A 59 -13.96 -7.19 -8.44
CA ASN A 59 -13.45 -6.07 -7.66
C ASN A 59 -13.04 -6.50 -6.25
N ARG A 60 -13.72 -7.47 -5.64
CA ARG A 60 -13.32 -8.05 -4.33
C ARG A 60 -11.97 -8.75 -4.43
N GLU A 61 -11.77 -9.58 -5.46
CA GLU A 61 -10.48 -10.22 -5.73
C GLU A 61 -9.39 -9.19 -5.98
N ARG A 62 -9.65 -8.18 -6.82
CA ARG A 62 -8.71 -7.07 -7.06
C ARG A 62 -8.36 -6.32 -5.76
N ALA A 63 -9.34 -6.06 -4.91
CA ALA A 63 -9.11 -5.40 -3.62
C ALA A 63 -8.26 -6.26 -2.69
N ALA A 64 -8.51 -7.58 -2.64
CA ALA A 64 -7.73 -8.52 -1.86
C ALA A 64 -6.28 -8.65 -2.38
N VAL A 65 -6.09 -8.77 -3.69
CA VAL A 65 -4.76 -8.80 -4.33
C VAL A 65 -4.01 -7.48 -4.08
N LYS A 66 -4.68 -6.33 -4.23
CA LYS A 66 -4.08 -5.02 -3.93
C LYS A 66 -3.65 -4.92 -2.47
N ALA A 67 -4.51 -5.36 -1.54
CA ALA A 67 -4.19 -5.35 -0.11
C ALA A 67 -3.02 -6.29 0.22
N HIS A 68 -3.01 -7.50 -0.35
CA HIS A 68 -1.91 -8.44 -0.17
C HIS A 68 -0.60 -7.89 -0.74
N ALA A 69 -0.60 -7.41 -1.98
CA ALA A 69 0.58 -6.83 -2.63
C ALA A 69 1.11 -5.61 -1.87
N ALA A 70 0.22 -4.70 -1.42
CA ALA A 70 0.63 -3.55 -0.63
C ALA A 70 1.24 -3.95 0.72
N ALA A 71 0.66 -4.95 1.40
CA ALA A 71 1.18 -5.43 2.68
C ALA A 71 2.57 -6.06 2.52
N THR A 72 2.75 -6.96 1.55
CA THR A 72 4.05 -7.62 1.32
C THR A 72 5.11 -6.63 0.85
N SER A 73 4.76 -5.72 -0.07
CA SER A 73 5.70 -4.69 -0.55
C SER A 73 6.08 -3.69 0.54
N ALA A 74 5.13 -3.31 1.41
CA ALA A 74 5.39 -2.38 2.50
C ALA A 74 6.32 -2.98 3.56
N ILE A 75 6.14 -4.25 3.92
CA ILE A 75 7.04 -4.96 4.85
C ILE A 75 8.45 -5.03 4.25
N ASN A 76 8.57 -5.41 2.98
CA ASN A 76 9.88 -5.47 2.31
C ASN A 76 10.55 -4.08 2.25
N ALA A 77 9.81 -3.05 1.88
CA ALA A 77 10.33 -1.68 1.83
C ALA A 77 10.73 -1.16 3.22
N TYR A 78 10.00 -1.52 4.28
CA TYR A 78 10.32 -1.15 5.65
C TYR A 78 11.63 -1.80 6.12
N ASN A 79 11.86 -3.08 5.81
CA ASN A 79 13.11 -3.76 6.14
C ASN A 79 14.30 -3.10 5.43
N LEU A 80 14.20 -2.90 4.11
CA LEU A 80 15.25 -2.22 3.33
C LEU A 80 15.50 -0.77 3.80
N TRP A 81 14.45 -0.07 4.20
CA TRP A 81 14.56 1.28 4.76
C TRP A 81 15.33 1.26 6.08
N SER A 82 15.08 0.27 6.94
CA SER A 82 15.77 0.12 8.23
C SER A 82 17.26 -0.19 8.02
N GLU A 83 17.57 -1.19 7.17
CA GLU A 83 18.95 -1.54 6.78
C GLU A 83 19.70 -0.35 6.15
N HIS A 84 19.00 0.46 5.34
CA HIS A 84 19.58 1.67 4.75
C HIS A 84 20.06 2.65 5.83
N TRP A 85 19.24 2.94 6.82
CA TRP A 85 19.62 3.85 7.90
C TRP A 85 20.71 3.28 8.79
N GLU A 86 20.66 1.99 9.10
CA GLU A 86 21.74 1.31 9.81
C GLU A 86 23.07 1.44 9.04
N HIS A 87 23.09 1.20 7.73
CA HIS A 87 24.29 1.42 6.91
C HIS A 87 24.73 2.90 6.90
N TRP A 88 23.80 3.85 6.83
CA TRP A 88 24.10 5.28 6.88
C TRP A 88 24.77 5.72 8.17
N GLU A 89 24.41 5.15 9.31
CA GLU A 89 25.00 5.46 10.63
C GLU A 89 26.47 5.03 10.73
N HIS A 90 26.87 3.99 10.00
CA HIS A 90 28.25 3.49 9.98
C HIS A 90 29.14 4.17 8.92
N MET A 91 28.56 4.96 8.02
CA MET A 91 29.35 5.67 7.01
C MET A 91 30.12 6.84 7.64
N PRO A 92 31.32 7.16 7.14
CA PRO A 92 32.08 8.32 7.62
C PRO A 92 31.26 9.61 7.49
N PRO A 93 31.52 10.64 8.33
CA PRO A 93 30.92 11.95 8.21
C PRO A 93 30.98 12.48 6.77
N LEU A 94 29.95 13.20 6.34
CA LEU A 94 29.84 13.66 4.95
C LEU A 94 31.02 14.55 4.54
N GLU A 95 31.58 15.30 5.48
CA GLU A 95 32.73 16.17 5.31
C GLU A 95 34.00 15.39 4.99
N GLU A 96 34.12 14.14 5.42
CA GLU A 96 35.29 13.30 5.19
C GLU A 96 35.21 12.55 3.84
N ARG A 97 34.00 12.33 3.31
CA ARG A 97 33.80 11.58 2.06
C ARG A 97 34.45 12.30 0.88
N VAL A 98 35.13 11.55 0.02
CA VAL A 98 35.81 12.11 -1.16
C VAL A 98 34.77 12.57 -2.18
N GLU A 99 34.70 13.87 -2.42
CA GLU A 99 33.97 14.44 -3.54
C GLU A 99 34.87 14.48 -4.78
N TYR A 100 34.36 13.93 -5.88
CA TYR A 100 35.02 13.94 -7.18
C TYR A 100 34.57 15.14 -8.03
N PRO A 101 35.38 15.62 -8.99
CA PRO A 101 35.05 16.81 -9.79
C PRO A 101 33.75 16.73 -10.59
N TYR A 102 33.28 15.51 -10.88
CA TYR A 102 32.01 15.28 -11.58
C TYR A 102 30.78 15.30 -10.64
N GLN A 103 30.99 15.34 -9.33
CA GLN A 103 29.92 15.46 -8.33
C GLN A 103 29.67 16.94 -8.03
N ASN A 104 28.41 17.27 -7.72
CA ASN A 104 27.96 18.64 -7.42
C ASN A 104 28.48 19.73 -8.40
N ILE A 105 28.56 19.42 -9.69
CA ILE A 105 28.97 20.41 -10.71
C ILE A 105 28.02 21.61 -10.66
N ARG A 106 28.58 22.83 -10.71
CA ARG A 106 27.87 24.10 -10.84
C ARG A 106 28.51 24.93 -11.95
N THR A 107 27.88 24.99 -13.12
CA THR A 107 28.30 25.91 -14.20
C THR A 107 27.74 27.32 -14.01
N ARG A 108 26.59 27.41 -13.33
CA ARG A 108 25.89 28.61 -12.90
C ARG A 108 25.28 28.30 -11.53
N ASN A 109 25.22 29.29 -10.66
CA ASN A 109 24.49 29.17 -9.41
C ASN A 109 22.99 29.12 -9.69
N PHE A 110 22.23 28.40 -8.86
CA PHE A 110 20.77 28.45 -8.89
C PHE A 110 20.29 29.88 -8.59
N PHE A 111 19.15 30.26 -9.15
CA PHE A 111 18.58 31.60 -8.95
C PHE A 111 17.80 31.74 -7.63
N TRP A 112 17.79 30.71 -6.79
CA TRP A 112 17.08 30.66 -5.51
C TRP A 112 18.03 30.26 -4.37
N GLY A 113 17.57 30.51 -3.13
CA GLY A 113 18.29 30.10 -1.94
C GLY A 113 19.69 30.69 -1.87
N ASP A 114 20.68 29.83 -1.58
CA ASP A 114 22.10 30.18 -1.55
C ASP A 114 22.81 29.98 -2.91
N GLY A 115 22.07 29.61 -3.94
CA GLY A 115 22.59 29.32 -5.27
C GLY A 115 23.28 27.96 -5.44
N ASP A 116 23.39 27.16 -4.39
CA ASP A 116 24.09 25.86 -4.43
C ASP A 116 23.18 24.66 -4.15
N LYS A 117 22.20 24.82 -3.27
CA LYS A 117 21.31 23.73 -2.87
C LYS A 117 20.16 23.54 -3.87
N THR A 118 19.93 22.29 -4.26
CA THR A 118 18.78 21.90 -5.10
C THR A 118 17.48 21.96 -4.30
N LEU A 119 16.33 21.88 -5.01
CA LEU A 119 15.00 21.90 -4.38
C LEU A 119 14.79 20.76 -3.36
N PHE A 120 15.43 19.61 -3.58
CA PHE A 120 15.33 18.43 -2.71
C PHE A 120 16.63 18.18 -1.95
N TRP A 121 17.41 19.24 -1.70
CA TRP A 121 18.65 19.12 -0.95
C TRP A 121 18.39 18.71 0.50
N ASN A 122 19.07 17.66 0.95
CA ASN A 122 19.00 17.19 2.34
C ASN A 122 20.40 17.22 2.97
N ASN A 123 20.61 18.12 3.94
CA ASN A 123 21.88 18.29 4.65
C ASN A 123 22.37 17.02 5.37
N LYS A 124 21.50 16.04 5.62
CA LYS A 124 21.87 14.75 6.24
C LYS A 124 22.58 13.80 5.28
N VAL A 125 22.41 13.98 3.97
CA VAL A 125 22.93 13.05 2.94
C VAL A 125 23.76 13.76 1.87
N ASN A 126 23.61 15.08 1.73
CA ASN A 126 24.30 15.89 0.73
C ASN A 126 25.21 16.91 1.41
N TYR A 127 26.45 16.98 0.94
CA TYR A 127 27.45 17.98 1.31
C TYR A 127 28.21 18.41 0.04
N HIS A 128 28.56 19.69 -0.06
CA HIS A 128 29.30 20.23 -1.20
C HIS A 128 30.60 20.90 -0.71
N LYS A 129 31.74 20.32 -1.09
CA LYS A 129 33.09 20.82 -0.83
C LYS A 129 33.43 21.90 -1.84
N LYS A 130 33.34 23.15 -1.39
CA LYS A 130 33.67 24.33 -2.20
C LYS A 130 35.15 24.39 -2.59
N ASP A 131 36.02 23.76 -1.81
CA ASP A 131 37.48 23.81 -2.00
C ASP A 131 37.97 22.99 -3.20
N LYS A 132 37.08 22.23 -3.88
CA LYS A 132 37.42 21.36 -5.01
C LYS A 132 36.84 21.79 -6.35
N GLN A 133 36.30 23.01 -6.44
CA GLN A 133 35.96 23.57 -7.76
C GLN A 133 37.26 23.77 -8.54
N THR A 134 37.44 22.94 -9.58
CA THR A 134 38.37 23.18 -10.69
C THR A 134 38.21 24.59 -11.26
#